data_AF-A0A2P5HQD7-F1
#
_entry.id   AF-A0A2P5HQD7-F1
#
_cell.length_a   1.000
_cell.length_b   1.000
_cell.length_c   1.000
_cell.angle_alpha   90.00
_cell.angle_beta   90.00
_cell.angle_gamma   90.00
#
_symmetry.space_group_name_H-M   'P 1'
#
loop_
_entity.id
_entity.type
_entity.pdbx_description
1 polymer ?
#
loop_
_entity_poly.entity_id
_entity_poly.type
_entity_poly.pdbx_seq_one_letter_code
_entity_poly.pdbx_strand_id
1 'polypeptide(L)'
;MATASAIAIAAAYHTTIDPRLHPYPYVHPAIHGLGLPTGNVYTHFSAPDQYEALLGRKLTPTPSHLVSRILYVPSHNDKAAHLPIYDFTKDYRETVQDEPIGSSRFKTRFGLMPKPNGDGRGSSEVSYLVDFEPLERRKSLSGPIVPGGVGTGGIRRKSSSLGAGAALVTRGTVSRRMLYGGADVGLTIPPPLVSLADGDVAYTVTPASTDVDIRVVVSFPLKPTLSRFGSSRNAWFTFTVPSLLDEERTLQWQVHPVEHGLLRYTLVELGKDTSGGAEVDGTAVKDEEIWWEEAKEENKANDDGGNDEKVPFSAALEKHEPRIRAIYHNVGLGFSLSQPFSEGVLLLQANLDPELEAIIVASLLGLLWRARGEESKGRKNYKSDATPRARSKSEANAPVRKNSVGTVNDDENAALPVRPARRKSLIGKILGKK
;
A
#
# COMPACT_ATOMS: atom_id res chain seq x y z
N MET A 1 54.47 -1.15 38.09
CA MET A 1 55.10 0.17 37.94
C MET A 1 55.13 0.51 36.46
N ALA A 2 54.60 1.70 36.09
CA ALA A 2 54.93 2.58 34.96
C ALA A 2 55.04 1.97 33.52
N THR A 3 54.48 2.52 32.44
CA THR A 3 53.88 3.83 32.16
C THR A 3 53.17 3.78 30.80
N ALA A 4 52.15 4.63 30.66
CA ALA A 4 51.34 4.89 29.48
C ALA A 4 52.09 5.65 28.35
N SER A 5 51.62 5.50 27.10
CA SER A 5 51.18 6.65 26.28
C SER A 5 50.55 6.22 24.96
N ALA A 6 49.48 6.94 24.62
CA ALA A 6 48.63 6.81 23.45
C ALA A 6 49.12 7.66 22.27
N ILE A 7 48.77 7.30 21.04
CA ILE A 7 48.44 8.24 19.96
C ILE A 7 47.28 7.66 19.13
N ALA A 8 46.18 8.41 19.08
CA ALA A 8 45.03 8.25 18.20
C ALA A 8 45.23 9.05 16.91
N ILE A 9 44.57 8.67 15.80
CA ILE A 9 44.00 9.60 14.79
C ILE A 9 42.83 8.92 14.05
N ALA A 10 41.82 9.76 13.79
CA ALA A 10 40.46 9.54 13.34
C ALA A 10 40.26 9.08 11.88
N ALA A 11 39.08 8.49 11.61
CA ALA A 11 38.32 8.73 10.40
C ALA A 11 36.81 8.67 10.69
N ALA A 12 36.22 9.83 10.97
CA ALA A 12 34.78 10.04 11.04
C ALA A 12 34.29 10.56 9.68
N TYR A 13 33.45 9.80 8.98
CA TYR A 13 32.65 10.34 7.88
C TYR A 13 31.35 10.91 8.47
N HIS A 14 31.39 12.21 8.74
CA HIS A 14 30.19 12.99 9.03
C HIS A 14 29.40 13.23 7.73
N THR A 15 28.18 12.71 7.65
CA THR A 15 27.14 13.30 6.82
C THR A 15 26.59 14.53 7.52
N THR A 16 27.25 15.68 7.32
CA THR A 16 26.69 16.98 7.69
C THR A 16 25.54 17.31 6.74
N ILE A 17 24.31 17.13 7.21
CA ILE A 17 23.12 17.72 6.60
C ILE A 17 23.16 19.22 6.93
N ASP A 18 23.21 20.08 5.92
CA ASP A 18 23.19 21.54 6.07
C ASP A 18 21.77 22.02 6.43
N PRO A 19 21.53 22.53 7.65
CA PRO A 19 20.22 22.98 8.09
C PRO A 19 19.78 24.32 7.46
N ARG A 20 20.60 24.95 6.60
CA ARG A 20 20.27 26.26 5.99
C ARG A 20 19.51 26.18 4.66
N LEU A 21 19.23 24.98 4.14
CA LEU A 21 18.51 24.81 2.86
C LEU A 21 16.99 24.62 3.00
N HIS A 22 16.41 24.73 4.21
CA HIS A 22 14.95 24.69 4.43
C HIS A 22 14.46 25.87 5.28
N PRO A 23 14.11 27.02 4.66
CA PRO A 23 13.66 28.20 5.40
C PRO A 23 12.15 28.18 5.71
N TYR A 24 11.60 27.01 6.05
CA TYR A 24 10.23 26.92 6.59
C TYR A 24 10.15 25.79 7.62
N PRO A 25 10.00 26.10 8.92
CA PRO A 25 9.52 25.11 9.87
C PRO A 25 8.07 24.81 9.48
N TYR A 26 7.83 23.67 8.84
CA TYR A 26 6.47 23.20 8.61
C TYR A 26 5.95 22.68 9.96
N VAL A 27 5.37 23.60 10.73
CA VAL A 27 4.57 23.28 11.90
C VAL A 27 3.36 22.51 11.39
N HIS A 28 3.22 21.26 11.83
CA HIS A 28 2.12 20.39 11.44
C HIS A 28 0.78 21.05 11.86
N PRO A 29 -0.23 21.22 10.98
CA PRO A 29 -1.49 21.88 11.33
C PRO A 29 -2.39 21.10 12.31
N ALA A 30 -1.89 20.04 12.94
CA ALA A 30 -2.69 19.13 13.77
C ALA A 30 -2.68 19.49 15.28
N ILE A 31 -2.06 20.61 15.68
CA ILE A 31 -1.94 21.02 17.09
C ILE A 31 -2.52 22.43 17.33
N HIS A 32 -3.71 22.71 16.79
CA HIS A 32 -4.47 23.90 17.18
C HIS A 32 -5.92 23.56 17.52
N GLY A 33 -6.19 23.49 18.82
CA GLY A 33 -7.36 24.08 19.48
C GLY A 33 -8.73 23.77 18.90
N LEU A 34 -9.21 22.54 19.10
CA LEU A 34 -10.65 22.30 19.20
C LEU A 34 -11.03 22.45 20.68
N GLY A 35 -11.70 23.55 21.02
CA GLY A 35 -12.33 23.73 22.32
C GLY A 35 -13.44 22.71 22.49
N LEU A 36 -13.16 21.64 23.23
CA LEU A 36 -14.16 20.64 23.60
C LEU A 36 -14.85 21.04 24.91
N PRO A 37 -16.18 20.86 25.00
CA PRO A 37 -16.95 21.15 26.20
C PRO A 37 -16.50 20.26 27.35
N THR A 38 -16.07 20.90 28.45
CA THR A 38 -15.75 20.26 29.72
C THR A 38 -17.05 19.82 30.40
N GLY A 39 -17.50 18.60 30.15
CA GLY A 39 -18.69 18.07 30.81
C GLY A 39 -18.91 16.58 30.58
N ASN A 40 -18.69 15.82 31.64
CA ASN A 40 -19.17 14.46 31.92
C ASN A 40 -18.43 13.23 31.38
N VAL A 41 -18.03 12.41 32.36
CA VAL A 41 -17.78 10.96 32.35
C VAL A 41 -16.77 10.49 31.29
N TYR A 42 -15.50 10.82 31.52
CA TYR A 42 -14.39 10.11 30.90
C TYR A 42 -14.24 8.75 31.59
N THR A 43 -14.84 7.72 30.99
CA THR A 43 -14.35 6.36 31.11
C THR A 43 -12.86 6.33 30.74
N HIS A 44 -12.11 5.40 31.34
CA HIS A 44 -10.66 5.19 31.25
C HIS A 44 -10.11 4.89 29.84
N PHE A 45 -10.57 5.59 28.79
CA PHE A 45 -9.92 5.55 27.49
C PHE A 45 -8.64 6.39 27.57
N SER A 46 -7.54 5.78 27.14
CA SER A 46 -6.28 6.50 27.08
C SER A 46 -6.45 7.67 26.10
N ALA A 47 -5.84 8.82 26.38
CA ALA A 47 -5.95 10.04 25.54
C ALA A 47 -5.77 9.84 24.00
N PRO A 48 -4.98 8.89 23.47
CA PRO A 48 -4.87 8.62 22.04
C PRO A 48 -6.12 8.02 21.39
N ASP A 49 -6.91 7.24 22.12
CA ASP A 49 -8.11 6.59 21.58
C ASP A 49 -9.13 7.66 21.15
N GLN A 50 -9.11 8.82 21.80
CA GLN A 50 -9.91 9.97 21.47
C GLN A 50 -9.55 10.56 20.10
N TYR A 51 -8.26 10.59 19.72
CA TYR A 51 -7.85 11.15 18.42
C TYR A 51 -8.30 10.29 17.24
N GLU A 52 -8.19 8.97 17.36
CA GLU A 52 -8.66 8.06 16.31
C GLU A 52 -10.20 8.07 16.24
N ALA A 53 -10.88 8.17 17.38
CA ALA A 53 -12.33 8.36 17.42
C ALA A 53 -12.78 9.69 16.79
N LEU A 54 -12.02 10.78 16.95
CA LEU A 54 -12.27 12.06 16.25
C LEU A 54 -12.10 11.94 14.74
N LEU A 55 -11.26 11.02 14.26
CA LEU A 55 -11.15 10.67 12.85
C LEU A 55 -12.24 9.69 12.39
N GLY A 56 -13.18 9.32 13.28
CA GLY A 56 -14.24 8.36 13.02
C GLY A 56 -13.75 6.91 12.91
N ARG A 57 -12.50 6.63 13.29
CA ARG A 57 -11.91 5.29 13.19
C ARG A 57 -12.17 4.50 14.45
N LYS A 58 -12.54 3.24 14.27
CA LYS A 58 -12.68 2.25 15.35
C LYS A 58 -11.57 1.21 15.19
N LEU A 59 -10.37 1.57 15.66
CA LEU A 59 -9.24 0.66 15.60
C LEU A 59 -9.44 -0.45 16.63
N THR A 60 -9.50 -1.69 16.15
CA THR A 60 -9.47 -2.88 17.00
C THR A 60 -8.03 -3.19 17.42
N PRO A 61 -7.83 -3.80 18.60
CA PRO A 61 -6.53 -4.34 18.99
C PRO A 61 -5.97 -5.28 17.93
N THR A 62 -4.65 -5.35 17.83
CA THR A 62 -3.99 -6.27 16.91
C THR A 62 -4.24 -7.71 17.38
N PRO A 63 -4.76 -8.62 16.52
CA PRO A 63 -5.03 -10.00 16.93
C PRO A 63 -3.80 -10.69 17.50
N SER A 64 -3.95 -11.29 18.69
CA SER A 64 -2.82 -11.83 19.46
C SER A 64 -2.10 -13.00 18.77
N HIS A 65 -2.76 -13.73 17.86
CA HIS A 65 -2.13 -14.82 17.12
C HIS A 65 -1.23 -14.34 15.97
N LEU A 66 -1.31 -13.06 15.58
CA LEU A 66 -0.54 -12.47 14.46
C LEU A 66 0.77 -11.80 14.88
N VAL A 67 1.02 -11.63 16.18
CA VAL A 67 2.25 -11.00 16.69
C VAL A 67 3.40 -12.00 16.85
N SER A 68 3.23 -13.23 16.35
CA SER A 68 4.22 -14.31 16.42
C SER A 68 5.34 -14.16 15.39
N ARG A 69 5.03 -13.66 14.21
CA ARG A 69 5.93 -13.53 13.07
C ARG A 69 5.67 -12.18 12.41
N ILE A 70 6.63 -11.27 12.50
CA ILE A 70 6.55 -9.94 11.89
C ILE A 70 7.64 -9.79 10.85
N LEU A 71 7.25 -9.49 9.62
CA LEU A 71 8.16 -9.24 8.51
C LEU A 71 8.16 -7.74 8.18
N TYR A 72 9.35 -7.16 8.04
CA TYR A 72 9.52 -5.82 7.50
C TYR A 72 9.74 -5.89 5.99
N VAL A 73 8.91 -5.15 5.26
CA VAL A 73 9.02 -4.98 3.80
C VAL A 73 9.65 -3.61 3.55
N PRO A 74 10.92 -3.54 3.11
CA PRO A 74 11.58 -2.28 2.85
C PRO A 74 10.90 -1.46 1.76
N SER A 75 11.27 -0.18 1.73
CA SER A 75 10.84 0.72 0.66
C SER A 75 11.29 0.20 -0.71
N HIS A 76 10.32 -0.07 -1.57
CA HIS A 76 10.54 -0.60 -2.91
C HIS A 76 9.56 0.01 -3.91
N ASN A 77 9.93 0.00 -5.18
CA ASN A 77 9.12 0.47 -6.30
C ASN A 77 9.12 -0.56 -7.44
N ASP A 78 8.54 -0.19 -8.57
CA ASP A 78 8.48 -1.00 -9.80
C ASP A 78 9.85 -1.23 -10.47
N LYS A 79 10.92 -0.61 -9.97
CA LYS A 79 12.30 -0.76 -10.47
C LYS A 79 13.16 -1.65 -9.57
N ALA A 80 12.64 -2.11 -8.43
CA ALA A 80 13.37 -3.00 -7.55
C ALA A 80 13.64 -4.32 -8.28
N ALA A 81 14.91 -4.67 -8.46
CA ALA A 81 15.33 -5.96 -9.01
C ALA A 81 15.56 -7.00 -7.90
N HIS A 82 15.98 -6.54 -6.72
CA HIS A 82 16.26 -7.37 -5.56
C HIS A 82 15.63 -6.70 -4.34
N LEU A 83 14.82 -7.43 -3.58
CA LEU A 83 14.13 -6.93 -2.40
C LEU A 83 14.29 -7.94 -1.24
N PRO A 84 15.19 -7.69 -0.29
CA PRO A 84 15.28 -8.48 0.93
C PRO A 84 14.12 -8.12 1.87
N ILE A 85 13.43 -9.12 2.41
CA ILE A 85 12.41 -8.97 3.46
C ILE A 85 12.99 -9.51 4.76
N TYR A 86 12.83 -8.76 5.84
CA TYR A 86 13.51 -9.02 7.10
C TYR A 86 12.55 -9.56 8.14
N ASP A 87 13.01 -10.48 8.99
CA ASP A 87 12.32 -10.81 10.23
C ASP A 87 12.55 -9.68 11.24
N PHE A 88 11.47 -9.03 11.61
CA PHE A 88 11.42 -7.90 12.54
C PHE A 88 10.70 -8.26 13.84
N THR A 89 10.45 -9.55 14.09
CA THR A 89 9.62 -10.02 15.21
C THR A 89 10.08 -9.48 16.57
N LYS A 90 11.38 -9.56 16.86
CA LYS A 90 11.93 -9.12 18.14
C LYS A 90 11.82 -7.60 18.30
N ASP A 91 12.40 -6.85 17.36
CA ASP A 91 12.47 -5.39 17.40
C ASP A 91 11.07 -4.76 17.40
N TYR A 92 10.13 -5.34 16.64
CA TYR A 92 8.72 -4.93 16.63
C TYR A 92 8.04 -5.11 17.99
N ARG A 93 8.19 -6.27 18.63
CA ARG A 93 7.57 -6.53 19.94
C ARG A 93 8.10 -5.61 21.03
N GLU A 94 9.41 -5.36 21.03
CA GLU A 94 10.04 -4.46 22.00
C GLU A 94 9.58 -3.01 21.82
N THR A 95 9.42 -2.55 20.57
CA THR A 95 9.15 -1.14 20.25
C THR A 95 7.66 -0.81 20.16
N VAL A 96 6.89 -1.62 19.44
CA VAL A 96 5.47 -1.36 19.15
C VAL A 96 4.58 -1.82 20.30
N GLN A 97 4.90 -2.96 20.92
CA GLN A 97 4.10 -3.58 21.99
C GLN A 97 2.67 -3.88 21.52
N ASP A 98 1.66 -3.58 22.35
CA ASP A 98 0.24 -3.90 22.10
C ASP A 98 -0.52 -2.76 21.38
N GLU A 99 0.20 -1.82 20.75
CA GLU A 99 -0.45 -0.68 20.09
C GLU A 99 -1.28 -1.14 18.88
N PRO A 100 -2.54 -0.71 18.75
CA PRO A 100 -3.40 -1.07 17.63
C PRO A 100 -2.78 -0.70 16.29
N ILE A 101 -2.74 -1.66 15.36
CA ILE A 101 -2.12 -1.44 14.06
C ILE A 101 -2.83 -0.33 13.27
N GLY A 102 -2.02 0.63 12.79
CA GLY A 102 -2.50 1.81 12.06
C GLY A 102 -2.85 3.03 12.92
N SER A 103 -2.83 2.89 14.25
CA SER A 103 -2.95 4.02 15.17
C SER A 103 -1.79 5.00 15.02
N SER A 104 -2.01 6.25 15.43
CA SER A 104 -0.98 7.29 15.43
C SER A 104 0.24 6.92 16.30
N ARG A 105 0.02 6.22 17.42
CA ARG A 105 1.08 5.68 18.27
C ARG A 105 1.85 4.55 17.62
N PHE A 106 1.14 3.58 17.02
CA PHE A 106 1.75 2.53 16.21
C PHE A 106 2.68 3.13 15.15
N LYS A 107 2.20 4.10 14.37
CA LYS A 107 2.99 4.77 13.32
C LYS A 107 4.22 5.48 13.88
N THR A 108 4.08 6.16 15.01
CA THR A 108 5.18 6.87 15.66
C THR A 108 6.23 5.88 16.16
N ARG A 109 5.84 4.85 16.92
CA ARG A 109 6.75 3.83 17.45
C ARG A 109 7.45 3.06 16.34
N PHE A 110 6.69 2.60 15.35
CA PHE A 110 7.25 1.90 14.20
C PHE A 110 8.17 2.79 13.36
N GLY A 111 7.82 4.07 13.17
CA GLY A 111 8.64 5.03 12.42
C GLY A 111 9.96 5.39 13.10
N LEU A 112 10.01 5.34 14.44
CA LEU A 112 11.22 5.57 15.24
C LEU A 112 12.08 4.32 15.43
N MET A 113 11.55 3.14 15.11
CA MET A 113 12.27 1.88 15.21
C MET A 113 13.45 1.87 14.20
N PRO A 114 14.64 1.36 14.59
CA PRO A 114 15.74 1.20 13.66
C PRO A 114 15.36 0.21 12.56
N LYS A 115 15.37 0.67 11.31
CA LYS A 115 15.06 -0.15 10.13
C LYS A 115 16.31 -0.90 9.67
N PRO A 116 16.18 -2.10 9.11
CA PRO A 116 17.34 -2.87 8.67
C PRO A 116 17.90 -2.20 7.42
N ASN A 117 19.20 -2.00 7.41
CA ASN A 117 19.87 -1.52 6.22
C ASN A 117 20.14 -2.71 5.29
N GLY A 118 19.93 -2.51 3.99
CA GLY A 118 20.14 -3.49 2.93
C GLY A 118 21.55 -4.12 2.85
N ASP A 119 22.45 -3.71 3.73
CA ASP A 119 23.83 -4.17 3.81
C ASP A 119 24.01 -5.42 4.69
N GLY A 120 22.92 -5.93 5.29
CA GLY A 120 22.95 -7.07 6.18
C GLY A 120 23.63 -6.78 7.54
N ARG A 121 23.88 -5.51 7.87
CA ARG A 121 24.53 -5.09 9.13
C ARG A 121 23.53 -4.70 10.24
N GLY A 122 22.32 -5.26 10.20
CA GLY A 122 21.30 -5.07 11.24
C GLY A 122 21.19 -6.24 12.22
N SER A 123 20.45 -6.05 13.31
CA SER A 123 20.00 -7.11 14.23
C SER A 123 19.07 -8.12 13.56
N SER A 124 18.42 -7.70 12.48
CA SER A 124 17.35 -8.44 11.84
C SER A 124 17.83 -9.29 10.67
N GLU A 125 17.40 -10.54 10.66
CA GLU A 125 17.78 -11.53 9.65
C GLU A 125 16.93 -11.39 8.38
N VAL A 126 17.56 -11.56 7.21
CA VAL A 126 16.84 -11.66 5.93
C VAL A 126 16.08 -12.97 5.88
N SER A 127 14.74 -12.89 5.91
CA SER A 127 13.85 -14.05 5.82
C SER A 127 13.47 -14.42 4.40
N TYR A 128 13.34 -13.44 3.50
CA TYR A 128 13.06 -13.70 2.10
C TYR A 128 13.97 -12.87 1.21
N LEU A 129 14.37 -13.48 0.09
CA LEU A 129 14.99 -12.79 -1.03
C LEU A 129 13.99 -12.80 -2.18
N VAL A 130 13.65 -11.61 -2.65
CA VAL A 130 12.73 -11.44 -3.78
C VAL A 130 13.52 -10.90 -4.95
N ASP A 131 13.56 -11.66 -6.03
CA ASP A 131 14.24 -11.27 -7.26
C ASP A 131 13.21 -11.03 -8.35
N PHE A 132 13.18 -9.81 -8.90
CA PHE A 132 12.36 -9.46 -10.06
C PHE A 132 13.21 -9.49 -11.32
N GLU A 133 12.70 -10.11 -12.38
CA GLU A 133 13.40 -10.13 -13.66
C GLU A 133 13.60 -8.69 -14.19
N PRO A 134 14.84 -8.24 -14.44
CA PRO A 134 15.10 -6.90 -14.94
C PRO A 134 14.37 -6.65 -16.27
N LEU A 135 13.77 -5.47 -16.41
CA LEU A 135 13.05 -5.05 -17.63
C LEU A 135 13.88 -5.18 -18.92
N GLU A 136 15.21 -5.14 -18.81
CA GLU A 136 16.15 -5.22 -19.93
C GLU A 136 16.22 -6.62 -20.55
N ARG A 137 16.21 -7.69 -19.73
CA ARG A 137 16.15 -9.09 -20.21
C ARG A 137 14.83 -9.42 -20.93
N ARG A 138 13.79 -8.62 -20.70
CA ARG A 138 12.47 -8.81 -21.29
C ARG A 138 12.38 -8.33 -22.74
N LYS A 139 13.31 -7.50 -23.21
CA LYS A 139 13.39 -7.06 -24.63
C LYS A 139 14.06 -8.10 -25.54
N SER A 140 14.87 -9.00 -25.00
CA SER A 140 15.63 -9.99 -25.79
C SER A 140 14.87 -11.28 -26.06
N LEU A 141 13.76 -11.57 -25.34
CA LEU A 141 12.96 -12.78 -25.53
C LEU A 141 11.83 -12.63 -26.57
N SER A 142 11.58 -11.44 -27.10
CA SER A 142 10.72 -11.23 -28.27
C SER A 142 11.50 -11.42 -29.57
N GLY A 143 12.27 -12.51 -29.67
CA GLY A 143 12.90 -12.91 -30.93
C GLY A 143 11.83 -13.27 -31.97
N PRO A 144 12.04 -12.95 -33.27
CA PRO A 144 11.09 -13.34 -34.30
C PRO A 144 11.03 -14.87 -34.36
N ILE A 145 9.84 -15.42 -34.12
CA ILE A 145 9.51 -16.79 -34.56
C ILE A 145 9.72 -16.77 -36.07
N VAL A 146 10.81 -17.37 -36.54
CA VAL A 146 11.08 -17.54 -37.97
C VAL A 146 10.20 -18.70 -38.43
N PRO A 147 9.16 -18.48 -39.25
CA PRO A 147 8.56 -19.58 -39.98
C PRO A 147 9.52 -19.89 -41.12
N GLY A 148 10.02 -21.12 -41.16
CA GLY A 148 10.74 -21.63 -42.32
C GLY A 148 9.90 -21.42 -43.58
N GLY A 149 10.47 -20.72 -44.55
CA GLY A 149 9.78 -20.38 -45.80
C GLY A 149 10.70 -19.64 -46.76
N VAL A 150 11.52 -20.42 -47.47
CA VAL A 150 12.38 -19.94 -48.56
C VAL A 150 11.49 -19.40 -49.68
N GLY A 151 11.59 -18.11 -49.97
CA GLY A 151 10.86 -17.45 -51.04
C GLY A 151 11.56 -16.16 -51.47
N THR A 152 12.40 -16.27 -52.49
CA THR A 152 13.04 -15.17 -53.21
C THR A 152 11.99 -14.30 -53.92
N GLY A 153 11.91 -13.00 -53.59
CA GLY A 153 11.10 -12.05 -54.34
C GLY A 153 11.05 -10.67 -53.68
N GLY A 154 11.82 -9.72 -54.20
CA GLY A 154 11.98 -8.39 -53.62
C GLY A 154 10.70 -7.56 -53.64
N ILE A 155 10.32 -7.00 -52.49
CA ILE A 155 9.34 -5.91 -52.38
C ILE A 155 9.81 -4.89 -51.32
N ARG A 156 10.11 -3.69 -51.82
CA ARG A 156 9.94 -2.35 -51.25
C ARG A 156 9.67 -2.28 -49.73
N ARG A 157 10.70 -1.88 -48.97
CA ARG A 157 10.63 -1.60 -47.52
C ARG A 157 9.68 -0.43 -47.24
N LYS A 158 8.41 -0.73 -46.92
CA LYS A 158 7.59 0.13 -46.05
C LYS A 158 8.14 -0.06 -44.64
N SER A 159 8.54 1.03 -44.00
CA SER A 159 8.82 1.08 -42.56
C SER A 159 7.52 0.82 -41.80
N SER A 160 7.18 -0.46 -41.60
CA SER A 160 6.23 -0.85 -40.59
C SER A 160 6.86 -0.57 -39.24
N SER A 161 6.24 0.35 -38.50
CA SER A 161 6.45 0.53 -37.08
C SER A 161 6.32 -0.82 -36.37
N LEU A 162 7.45 -1.42 -36.02
CA LEU A 162 7.50 -2.61 -35.17
C LEU A 162 6.91 -2.25 -33.80
N GLY A 163 5.65 -2.65 -33.61
CA GLY A 163 5.10 -3.16 -32.36
C GLY A 163 5.37 -2.38 -31.08
N ALA A 164 4.76 -1.20 -30.93
CA ALA A 164 4.45 -0.68 -29.60
C ALA A 164 3.30 -1.51 -29.00
N GLY A 165 3.60 -2.67 -28.38
CA GLY A 165 2.50 -3.48 -27.84
C GLY A 165 2.83 -4.82 -27.20
N ALA A 166 4.09 -5.27 -27.15
CA ALA A 166 4.44 -6.39 -26.26
C ALA A 166 4.48 -5.84 -24.83
N ALA A 167 3.31 -5.78 -24.22
CA ALA A 167 3.15 -5.31 -22.86
C ALA A 167 3.97 -6.25 -21.93
N LEU A 168 4.97 -5.67 -21.26
CA LEU A 168 6.00 -6.40 -20.53
C LEU A 168 5.41 -7.03 -19.26
N VAL A 169 5.24 -8.35 -19.28
CA VAL A 169 4.92 -9.14 -18.07
C VAL A 169 6.06 -8.98 -17.07
N THR A 170 5.75 -8.74 -15.80
CA THR A 170 6.73 -8.77 -14.71
C THR A 170 6.76 -10.15 -14.09
N ARG A 171 7.95 -10.75 -13.99
CA ARG A 171 8.18 -11.98 -13.25
C ARG A 171 9.06 -11.70 -12.06
N GLY A 172 8.83 -12.43 -10.97
CA GLY A 172 9.74 -12.48 -9.85
C GLY A 172 9.69 -13.83 -9.15
N THR A 173 10.67 -14.07 -8.30
CA THR A 173 10.79 -15.26 -7.46
C THR A 173 10.92 -14.81 -6.01
N VAL A 174 10.09 -15.40 -5.14
CA VAL A 174 10.12 -15.18 -3.69
C VAL A 174 10.72 -16.43 -3.07
N SER A 175 11.94 -16.30 -2.56
CA SER A 175 12.69 -17.40 -1.97
C SER A 175 12.83 -17.20 -0.47
N ARG A 176 12.30 -18.13 0.31
CA ARG A 176 12.47 -18.15 1.77
C ARG A 176 13.89 -18.60 2.11
N ARG A 177 14.60 -17.79 2.90
CA ARG A 177 15.92 -18.14 3.43
C ARG A 177 15.75 -18.96 4.70
N MET A 178 16.05 -20.25 4.64
CA MET A 178 16.11 -21.16 5.78
C MET A 178 17.36 -22.03 5.68
N LEU A 179 17.92 -22.46 6.81
CA LEU A 179 19.06 -23.38 6.84
C LEU A 179 18.71 -24.77 6.24
N TYR A 180 17.45 -25.18 6.29
CA TYR A 180 16.94 -26.43 5.73
C TYR A 180 15.53 -26.22 5.16
N GLY A 181 15.28 -26.69 3.93
CA GLY A 181 13.93 -26.70 3.32
C GLY A 181 13.35 -25.32 3.00
N GLY A 182 14.01 -24.56 2.11
CA GLY A 182 13.47 -23.30 1.59
C GLY A 182 12.18 -23.51 0.78
N ALA A 183 11.32 -22.50 0.76
CA ALA A 183 10.14 -22.44 -0.09
C ALA A 183 10.37 -21.37 -1.16
N ASP A 184 10.26 -21.78 -2.41
CA ASP A 184 10.38 -20.91 -3.58
C ASP A 184 9.01 -20.74 -4.23
N VAL A 185 8.63 -19.50 -4.52
CA VAL A 185 7.34 -19.17 -5.11
C VAL A 185 7.54 -18.19 -6.26
N GLY A 186 7.14 -18.59 -7.47
CA GLY A 186 7.09 -17.72 -8.63
C GLY A 186 5.95 -16.70 -8.52
N LEU A 187 6.18 -15.49 -9.03
CA LEU A 187 5.21 -14.42 -9.10
C LEU A 187 5.18 -13.86 -10.52
N THR A 188 4.03 -13.95 -11.19
CA THR A 188 3.84 -13.39 -12.53
C THR A 188 2.76 -12.32 -12.50
N ILE A 189 3.16 -11.08 -12.79
CA ILE A 189 2.29 -9.91 -12.81
C ILE A 189 2.09 -9.48 -14.27
N PRO A 190 0.87 -9.62 -14.82
CA PRO A 190 0.55 -9.11 -16.13
C PRO A 190 0.81 -7.59 -16.21
N PRO A 191 0.99 -7.07 -17.43
CA PRO A 191 1.16 -5.64 -17.63
C PRO A 191 0.01 -4.82 -17.00
N PRO A 192 0.24 -3.54 -16.68
CA PRO A 192 -0.82 -2.66 -16.22
C PRO A 192 -1.93 -2.59 -17.27
N LEU A 193 -3.08 -3.19 -16.98
CA LEU A 193 -4.28 -3.02 -17.81
C LEU A 193 -4.86 -1.64 -17.55
N VAL A 194 -5.56 -1.11 -18.56
CA VAL A 194 -6.18 0.22 -18.48
C VAL A 194 -7.20 0.28 -17.34
N SER A 195 -7.88 -0.80 -17.00
CA SER A 195 -8.70 -0.92 -15.79
C SER A 195 -8.94 -2.40 -15.52
N LEU A 196 -8.71 -2.86 -14.29
CA LEU A 196 -9.14 -4.19 -13.88
C LEU A 196 -10.65 -4.16 -13.58
N ALA A 197 -11.39 -5.09 -14.18
CA ALA A 197 -12.78 -5.37 -13.87
C ALA A 197 -12.89 -6.38 -12.71
N ASP A 198 -14.09 -6.52 -12.17
CA ASP A 198 -14.38 -7.56 -11.18
C ASP A 198 -14.23 -8.94 -11.82
N GLY A 199 -13.55 -9.87 -11.15
CA GLY A 199 -13.26 -11.20 -11.68
C GLY A 199 -11.99 -11.29 -12.54
N ASP A 200 -11.31 -10.19 -12.83
CA ASP A 200 -10.06 -10.23 -13.59
C ASP A 200 -8.92 -10.85 -12.79
N VAL A 201 -8.05 -11.59 -13.48
CA VAL A 201 -6.80 -12.11 -12.88
C VAL A 201 -5.80 -10.97 -12.74
N ALA A 202 -5.58 -10.55 -11.50
CA ALA A 202 -4.63 -9.51 -11.14
C ALA A 202 -3.18 -10.01 -11.30
N TYR A 203 -2.85 -11.21 -10.83
CA TYR A 203 -1.53 -11.82 -10.99
C TYR A 203 -1.61 -13.32 -10.68
N THR A 204 -0.55 -14.06 -10.99
CA THR A 204 -0.45 -15.48 -10.65
C THR A 204 0.74 -15.73 -9.72
N VAL A 205 0.54 -16.69 -8.82
CA VAL A 205 1.54 -17.17 -7.86
C VAL A 205 1.76 -18.65 -8.15
N THR A 206 3.00 -19.10 -8.29
CA THR A 206 3.32 -20.47 -8.72
C THR A 206 4.28 -21.09 -7.69
N PRO A 207 3.78 -21.86 -6.72
CA PRO A 207 4.63 -22.50 -5.73
C PRO A 207 5.52 -23.56 -6.38
N ALA A 208 6.82 -23.59 -6.07
CA ALA A 208 7.76 -24.50 -6.72
C ALA A 208 7.52 -25.98 -6.38
N SER A 209 6.84 -26.28 -5.27
CA SER A 209 6.57 -27.68 -4.88
C SER A 209 5.48 -28.33 -5.75
N THR A 210 4.49 -27.54 -6.18
CA THR A 210 3.33 -28.01 -6.94
C THR A 210 3.41 -27.65 -8.41
N ASP A 211 4.09 -26.57 -8.77
CA ASP A 211 4.12 -25.97 -10.12
C ASP A 211 2.70 -25.66 -10.65
N VAL A 212 1.73 -25.47 -9.75
CA VAL A 212 0.35 -25.13 -10.08
C VAL A 212 0.16 -23.62 -9.97
N ASP A 213 -0.31 -23.01 -11.05
CA ASP A 213 -0.62 -21.58 -11.08
C ASP A 213 -1.83 -21.23 -10.20
N ILE A 214 -1.58 -20.54 -9.09
CA ILE A 214 -2.59 -19.93 -8.24
C ILE A 214 -2.96 -18.58 -8.82
N ARG A 215 -4.18 -18.48 -9.36
CA ARG A 215 -4.71 -17.23 -9.92
C ARG A 215 -5.22 -16.34 -8.80
N VAL A 216 -4.73 -15.11 -8.75
CA VAL A 216 -5.24 -14.10 -7.83
C VAL A 216 -6.18 -13.18 -8.58
N VAL A 217 -7.45 -13.24 -8.21
CA VAL A 217 -8.56 -12.52 -8.83
C VAL A 217 -8.87 -11.26 -8.04
N VAL A 218 -9.13 -10.14 -8.73
CA VAL A 218 -9.50 -8.88 -8.07
C VAL A 218 -11.01 -8.66 -8.08
N SER A 219 -11.53 -8.09 -7.01
CA SER A 219 -12.91 -7.63 -6.90
C SER A 219 -13.01 -6.26 -6.25
N PHE A 220 -14.17 -5.60 -6.39
CA PHE A 220 -14.40 -4.23 -5.89
C PHE A 220 -15.73 -4.11 -5.14
N PRO A 221 -15.90 -4.84 -4.02
CA PRO A 221 -17.18 -4.89 -3.30
C PRO A 221 -17.50 -3.59 -2.56
N LEU A 222 -16.47 -2.76 -2.29
CA LEU A 222 -16.63 -1.50 -1.59
C LEU A 222 -16.75 -0.33 -2.57
N LYS A 223 -17.59 0.64 -2.23
CA LYS A 223 -17.67 1.90 -2.96
C LYS A 223 -16.28 2.57 -3.00
N PRO A 224 -15.90 3.21 -4.12
CA PRO A 224 -14.65 3.94 -4.19
C PRO A 224 -14.57 5.03 -3.11
N THR A 225 -13.44 5.14 -2.43
CA THR A 225 -13.23 6.19 -1.44
C THR A 225 -12.89 7.49 -2.16
N LEU A 226 -13.66 8.54 -1.88
CA LEU A 226 -13.43 9.88 -2.42
C LEU A 226 -12.57 10.69 -1.46
N SER A 227 -11.50 11.28 -2.00
CA SER A 227 -10.64 12.21 -1.27
C SER A 227 -10.34 13.43 -2.12
N ARG A 228 -9.77 14.47 -1.50
CA ARG A 228 -9.24 15.64 -2.22
C ARG A 228 -8.17 15.29 -3.27
N PHE A 229 -7.55 14.11 -3.15
CA PHE A 229 -6.50 13.64 -4.05
C PHE A 229 -7.04 12.81 -5.22
N GLY A 230 -8.28 12.37 -5.16
CA GLY A 230 -8.92 11.55 -6.19
C GLY A 230 -9.84 10.49 -5.60
N SER A 231 -10.34 9.63 -6.48
CA SER A 231 -11.08 8.43 -6.12
C SER A 231 -10.11 7.25 -6.08
N SER A 232 -10.12 6.51 -4.98
CA SER A 232 -9.36 5.26 -4.84
C SER A 232 -10.33 4.08 -4.87
N ARG A 233 -10.00 3.06 -5.66
CA ARG A 233 -10.77 1.81 -5.70
C ARG A 233 -10.27 0.91 -4.59
N ASN A 234 -11.21 0.32 -3.87
CA ASN A 234 -10.94 -0.52 -2.71
C ASN A 234 -10.93 -1.99 -3.14
N ALA A 235 -9.86 -2.39 -3.82
CA ALA A 235 -9.71 -3.72 -4.40
C ALA A 235 -9.56 -4.80 -3.31
N TRP A 236 -10.26 -5.92 -3.47
CA TRP A 236 -10.01 -7.15 -2.74
C TRP A 236 -9.32 -8.16 -3.67
N PHE A 237 -8.44 -9.00 -3.15
CA PHE A 237 -7.68 -9.98 -3.94
C PHE A 237 -7.92 -11.39 -3.39
N THR A 238 -8.55 -12.25 -4.19
CA THR A 238 -8.97 -13.59 -3.78
C THR A 238 -8.17 -14.64 -4.52
N PHE A 239 -7.75 -15.69 -3.83
CA PHE A 239 -7.03 -16.81 -4.41
C PHE A 239 -7.26 -18.09 -3.61
N THR A 240 -7.12 -19.23 -4.27
CA THR A 240 -7.33 -20.54 -3.66
C THR A 240 -6.02 -21.31 -3.70
N VAL A 241 -5.54 -21.75 -2.54
CA VAL A 241 -4.31 -22.53 -2.43
C VAL A 241 -4.69 -24.01 -2.51
N PRO A 242 -4.20 -24.74 -3.52
CA PRO A 242 -4.37 -26.18 -3.56
C PRO A 242 -3.55 -26.79 -2.41
N SER A 243 -4.20 -27.51 -1.51
CA SER A 243 -3.50 -28.29 -0.49
C SER A 243 -3.29 -29.71 -0.99
N LEU A 244 -2.11 -30.27 -0.73
CA LEU A 244 -1.81 -31.67 -1.06
C LEU A 244 -2.52 -32.67 -0.12
N LEU A 245 -2.92 -32.23 1.08
CA LEU A 245 -3.47 -33.09 2.13
C LEU A 245 -4.83 -32.64 2.69
N ASP A 246 -5.18 -31.35 2.55
CA ASP A 246 -6.42 -30.76 3.10
C ASP A 246 -7.38 -30.31 1.99
N GLU A 247 -8.58 -29.88 2.39
CA GLU A 247 -9.47 -29.09 1.56
C GLU A 247 -8.79 -27.82 1.03
N GLU A 248 -9.15 -27.42 -0.19
CA GLU A 248 -8.72 -26.17 -0.80
C GLU A 248 -9.01 -24.97 0.11
N ARG A 249 -7.99 -24.15 0.38
CA ARG A 249 -8.13 -22.97 1.24
C ARG A 249 -8.28 -21.73 0.40
N THR A 250 -9.39 -21.03 0.52
CA THR A 250 -9.59 -19.76 -0.17
C THR A 250 -9.20 -18.60 0.74
N LEU A 251 -8.25 -17.80 0.29
CA LEU A 251 -7.72 -16.65 1.00
C LEU A 251 -8.11 -15.37 0.27
N GLN A 252 -8.35 -14.30 1.03
CA GLN A 252 -8.72 -13.01 0.47
C GLN A 252 -8.05 -11.86 1.21
N TRP A 253 -7.28 -11.05 0.48
CA TRP A 253 -6.81 -9.76 0.95
C TRP A 253 -7.94 -8.74 0.86
N GLN A 254 -8.34 -8.18 2.01
CA GLN A 254 -9.39 -7.19 2.12
C GLN A 254 -8.84 -5.86 2.63
N VAL A 255 -9.36 -4.76 2.08
CA VAL A 255 -9.18 -3.40 2.61
C VAL A 255 -10.49 -2.92 3.21
N HIS A 256 -10.41 -2.25 4.36
CA HIS A 256 -11.55 -1.72 5.12
C HIS A 256 -11.29 -0.25 5.47
N PRO A 257 -11.58 0.69 4.55
CA PRO A 257 -11.14 2.08 4.68
C PRO A 257 -11.69 2.81 5.91
N VAL A 258 -12.91 2.46 6.35
CA VAL A 258 -13.58 3.12 7.47
C VAL A 258 -13.02 2.62 8.80
N GLU A 259 -12.83 1.32 8.90
CA GLU A 259 -12.49 0.60 10.13
C GLU A 259 -10.97 0.59 10.35
N HIS A 260 -10.23 0.26 9.30
CA HIS A 260 -8.78 0.00 9.36
C HIS A 260 -7.94 1.07 8.64
N GLY A 261 -8.58 1.92 7.83
CA GLY A 261 -7.92 2.89 6.97
C GLY A 261 -7.42 2.30 5.64
N LEU A 262 -7.08 3.19 4.71
CA LEU A 262 -6.70 2.86 3.32
C LEU A 262 -5.31 2.20 3.18
N LEU A 263 -4.51 2.17 4.25
CA LEU A 263 -3.14 1.66 4.22
C LEU A 263 -3.00 0.25 4.81
N ARG A 264 -4.12 -0.36 5.23
CA ARG A 264 -4.14 -1.69 5.86
C ARG A 264 -4.89 -2.68 4.97
N TYR A 265 -4.22 -3.79 4.67
CA TYR A 265 -4.84 -4.96 4.07
C TYR A 265 -4.82 -6.10 5.08
N THR A 266 -5.93 -6.82 5.16
CA THR A 266 -6.12 -7.95 6.08
C THR A 266 -6.38 -9.20 5.24
N LEU A 267 -5.53 -10.21 5.36
CA LEU A 267 -5.72 -11.50 4.72
C LEU A 267 -6.62 -12.36 5.59
N VAL A 268 -7.74 -12.80 5.03
CA VAL A 268 -8.66 -13.69 5.73
C VAL A 268 -8.86 -14.98 4.96
N GLU A 269 -8.97 -16.07 5.69
CA GLU A 269 -9.42 -17.34 5.16
C GLU A 269 -10.94 -17.37 5.08
N LEU A 270 -11.45 -17.50 3.86
CA LEU A 270 -12.86 -17.73 3.59
C LEU A 270 -13.15 -19.18 3.91
N GLY A 271 -13.99 -19.42 4.92
CA GLY A 271 -14.46 -20.76 5.21
C GLY A 271 -15.13 -21.34 3.97
N LYS A 272 -14.95 -22.64 3.76
CA LYS A 272 -15.85 -23.40 2.90
C LYS A 272 -17.20 -23.33 3.58
N ASP A 273 -18.04 -22.36 3.19
CA ASP A 273 -19.44 -22.35 3.61
C ASP A 273 -19.93 -23.76 3.27
N THR A 274 -20.25 -24.57 4.28
CA THR A 274 -20.90 -25.87 4.14
C THR A 274 -22.32 -25.71 3.60
N SER A 275 -22.52 -24.75 2.69
CA SER A 275 -23.77 -24.42 2.02
C SER A 275 -23.97 -25.33 0.81
N GLY A 276 -24.00 -26.64 1.06
CA GLY A 276 -24.16 -27.65 0.00
C GLY A 276 -24.11 -29.07 0.54
N GLY A 277 -25.00 -29.41 1.47
CA GLY A 277 -25.07 -30.77 2.03
C GLY A 277 -26.21 -30.95 3.03
N ALA A 278 -27.42 -30.54 2.67
CA ALA A 278 -28.61 -31.19 3.21
C ALA A 278 -28.66 -32.60 2.59
N GLU A 279 -27.90 -33.53 3.16
CA GLU A 279 -28.18 -34.95 3.00
C GLU A 279 -28.70 -35.46 4.34
N VAL A 280 -30.00 -35.72 4.29
CA VAL A 280 -30.78 -36.45 5.26
C VAL A 280 -30.10 -37.78 5.52
N ASP A 281 -29.65 -38.04 6.75
CA ASP A 281 -29.90 -39.35 7.32
C ASP A 281 -30.29 -39.21 8.78
N GLY A 282 -31.55 -39.53 9.04
CA GLY A 282 -32.12 -39.54 10.36
C GLY A 282 -31.63 -40.78 11.09
N THR A 283 -30.74 -40.60 12.05
CA THR A 283 -30.64 -41.54 13.17
C THR A 283 -30.57 -40.76 14.47
N ALA A 284 -31.71 -40.77 15.14
CA ALA A 284 -31.90 -40.31 16.48
C ALA A 284 -30.92 -40.99 17.44
N VAL A 285 -30.14 -40.20 18.15
CA VAL A 285 -29.70 -40.54 19.50
C VAL A 285 -30.23 -39.43 20.39
N LYS A 286 -31.25 -39.81 21.16
CA LYS A 286 -31.77 -39.07 22.31
C LYS A 286 -30.73 -39.10 23.44
N ASP A 287 -30.91 -38.16 24.36
CA ASP A 287 -30.30 -38.06 25.70
C ASP A 287 -28.87 -37.48 25.63
N GLU A 288 -28.51 -36.33 26.20
CA GLU A 288 -28.91 -35.67 27.46
C GLU A 288 -28.73 -34.14 27.26
N GLU A 289 -29.74 -33.30 27.46
CA GLU A 289 -30.03 -32.59 28.71
C GLU A 289 -28.82 -31.78 29.23
N ILE A 290 -28.88 -30.44 29.12
CA ILE A 290 -28.36 -29.41 30.06
C ILE A 290 -28.06 -28.09 29.32
N TRP A 291 -28.79 -27.05 29.75
CA TRP A 291 -28.55 -25.60 29.60
C TRP A 291 -28.96 -24.92 28.28
N TRP A 292 -30.17 -24.35 28.25
CA TRP A 292 -30.46 -22.91 27.98
C TRP A 292 -31.96 -22.59 28.07
N GLU A 293 -32.64 -22.95 29.17
CA GLU A 293 -33.95 -22.36 29.49
C GLU A 293 -33.75 -21.14 30.38
N GLU A 294 -33.74 -19.94 29.76
CA GLU A 294 -34.39 -18.71 30.23
C GLU A 294 -33.93 -17.51 29.37
N ALA A 295 -34.49 -17.41 28.17
CA ALA A 295 -34.66 -16.15 27.44
C ALA A 295 -35.63 -16.38 26.26
N LYS A 296 -36.89 -16.70 26.58
CA LYS A 296 -38.01 -16.55 25.65
C LYS A 296 -38.97 -15.54 26.22
N GLU A 297 -38.99 -14.36 25.62
CA GLU A 297 -40.01 -13.31 25.59
C GLU A 297 -39.25 -12.02 25.23
N GLU A 298 -39.48 -11.27 24.16
CA GLU A 298 -40.46 -11.20 23.09
C GLU A 298 -39.73 -10.57 21.89
N ASN A 299 -39.89 -11.10 20.69
CA ASN A 299 -40.03 -10.25 19.50
C ASN A 299 -40.44 -11.13 18.32
N LYS A 300 -41.75 -11.30 18.22
CA LYS A 300 -42.43 -11.96 17.11
C LYS A 300 -43.21 -10.88 16.36
N ALA A 301 -42.54 -10.11 15.52
CA ALA A 301 -43.20 -9.25 14.54
C ALA A 301 -42.23 -8.84 13.42
N ASN A 302 -42.68 -9.07 12.19
CA ASN A 302 -42.12 -8.62 10.90
C ASN A 302 -40.96 -9.44 10.33
N ASP A 303 -41.28 -10.69 10.00
CA ASP A 303 -40.66 -11.41 8.88
C ASP A 303 -41.22 -10.82 7.57
N ASP A 304 -40.77 -9.60 7.25
CA ASP A 304 -40.93 -9.03 5.91
C ASP A 304 -39.76 -9.58 5.10
N GLY A 305 -40.07 -10.26 3.99
CA GLY A 305 -39.14 -10.96 3.10
C GLY A 305 -38.19 -10.02 2.37
N GLY A 306 -37.42 -9.25 3.14
CA GLY A 306 -36.30 -8.48 2.72
C GLY A 306 -35.25 -9.44 2.20
N ASN A 307 -34.95 -9.29 0.91
CA ASN A 307 -33.81 -9.88 0.25
C ASN A 307 -32.57 -9.54 1.09
N ASP A 308 -32.23 -10.39 2.06
CA ASP A 308 -31.03 -10.29 2.88
C ASP A 308 -29.86 -10.40 1.91
N GLU A 309 -29.46 -9.25 1.38
CA GLU A 309 -28.30 -9.07 0.55
C GLU A 309 -27.15 -9.62 1.38
N LYS A 310 -26.77 -10.88 1.10
CA LYS A 310 -25.78 -11.65 1.86
C LYS A 310 -24.51 -10.80 1.91
N VAL A 311 -24.35 -10.06 2.99
CA VAL A 311 -23.26 -9.10 3.13
C VAL A 311 -21.97 -9.90 2.99
N PRO A 312 -21.08 -9.55 2.05
CA PRO A 312 -19.87 -10.31 1.83
C PRO A 312 -19.07 -10.39 3.13
N PHE A 313 -18.46 -11.55 3.37
CA PHE A 313 -17.66 -11.80 4.56
C PHE A 313 -16.65 -10.66 4.79
N SER A 314 -16.66 -10.08 6.00
CA SER A 314 -15.87 -8.88 6.32
C SER A 314 -14.91 -9.13 7.47
N ALA A 315 -13.61 -8.94 7.23
CA ALA A 315 -12.55 -8.98 8.24
C ALA A 315 -12.71 -7.95 9.36
N ALA A 316 -13.53 -6.92 9.16
CA ALA A 316 -13.73 -5.86 10.15
C ALA A 316 -14.60 -6.33 11.34
N LEU A 317 -15.29 -7.46 11.21
CA LEU A 317 -16.17 -7.96 12.25
C LEU A 317 -15.39 -8.86 13.22
N GLU A 318 -15.43 -8.55 14.51
CA GLU A 318 -14.65 -9.24 15.56
C GLU A 318 -14.84 -10.76 15.55
N LYS A 319 -16.05 -11.24 15.24
CA LYS A 319 -16.35 -12.69 15.14
C LYS A 319 -15.51 -13.44 14.10
N HIS A 320 -14.84 -12.72 13.20
CA HIS A 320 -14.02 -13.25 12.13
C HIS A 320 -12.51 -13.15 12.42
N GLU A 321 -12.12 -12.61 13.57
CA GLU A 321 -10.71 -12.52 14.00
C GLU A 321 -9.96 -13.87 13.92
N PRO A 322 -10.53 -15.03 14.31
CA PRO A 322 -9.83 -16.31 14.22
C PRO A 322 -9.48 -16.75 12.78
N ARG A 323 -10.12 -16.15 11.78
CA ARG A 323 -9.88 -16.43 10.36
C ARG A 323 -8.81 -15.52 9.75
N ILE A 324 -8.40 -14.47 10.45
CA ILE A 324 -7.36 -13.56 9.97
C ILE A 324 -6.02 -14.30 9.98
N ARG A 325 -5.38 -14.41 8.81
CA ARG A 325 -4.08 -15.11 8.64
C ARG A 325 -2.90 -14.16 8.57
N ALA A 326 -3.13 -12.95 8.08
CA ALA A 326 -2.09 -11.93 7.99
C ALA A 326 -2.67 -10.51 8.00
N ILE A 327 -1.87 -9.53 8.42
CA ILE A 327 -2.17 -8.10 8.25
C ILE A 327 -0.95 -7.41 7.68
N TYR A 328 -1.12 -6.72 6.55
CA TYR A 328 -0.14 -5.79 6.02
C TYR A 328 -0.54 -4.34 6.32
N HIS A 329 0.41 -3.54 6.79
CA HIS A 329 0.24 -2.10 6.97
C HIS A 329 1.38 -1.33 6.28
N ASN A 330 1.03 -0.43 5.35
CA ASN A 330 1.97 0.47 4.71
C ASN A 330 2.28 1.67 5.62
N VAL A 331 3.56 2.02 5.75
CA VAL A 331 4.11 2.99 6.69
C VAL A 331 4.40 4.35 6.00
N GLY A 332 3.97 4.53 4.75
CA GLY A 332 4.13 5.80 4.03
C GLY A 332 3.28 6.96 4.56
N LEU A 333 3.72 8.19 4.26
CA LEU A 333 2.97 9.45 4.48
C LEU A 333 1.74 9.59 3.54
N GLY A 334 1.34 8.51 2.88
CA GLY A 334 0.29 8.50 1.88
C GLY A 334 -1.11 8.39 2.45
N PHE A 335 -2.08 8.70 1.60
CA PHE A 335 -3.49 8.43 1.87
C PHE A 335 -3.98 7.13 1.20
N SER A 336 -3.12 6.48 0.39
CA SER A 336 -3.46 5.32 -0.44
C SER A 336 -2.22 4.46 -0.67
N LEU A 337 -2.40 3.17 -1.00
CA LEU A 337 -1.31 2.28 -1.45
C LEU A 337 -0.79 2.58 -2.86
N SER A 338 -1.45 3.47 -3.58
CA SER A 338 -1.11 3.89 -4.94
C SER A 338 0.16 4.72 -5.09
N GLN A 339 0.94 4.86 -4.02
CA GLN A 339 2.18 5.60 -4.03
C GLN A 339 3.23 4.95 -4.95
N PRO A 340 4.19 5.72 -5.49
CA PRO A 340 5.23 5.15 -6.36
C PRO A 340 6.16 4.17 -5.64
N PHE A 341 6.09 4.08 -4.31
CA PHE A 341 6.81 3.12 -3.49
C PHE A 341 5.90 2.52 -2.43
N SER A 342 6.29 1.37 -1.90
CA SER A 342 5.63 0.74 -0.76
C SER A 342 6.68 0.37 0.28
N GLU A 343 6.37 0.61 1.55
CA GLU A 343 7.19 0.24 2.69
C GLU A 343 6.23 -0.15 3.81
N GLY A 344 6.45 -1.24 4.51
CA GLY A 344 5.47 -1.63 5.51
C GLY A 344 5.88 -2.80 6.38
N VAL A 345 4.90 -3.22 7.16
CA VAL A 345 5.03 -4.36 8.05
C VAL A 345 3.95 -5.38 7.72
N LEU A 346 4.34 -6.65 7.70
CA LEU A 346 3.47 -7.80 7.50
C LEU A 346 3.48 -8.65 8.77
N LEU A 347 2.34 -8.71 9.46
CA LEU A 347 2.10 -9.56 10.62
C LEU A 347 1.50 -10.87 10.13
N LEU A 348 2.04 -11.99 10.58
CA LEU A 348 1.68 -13.33 10.15
C LEU A 348 1.26 -14.18 11.35
N GLN A 349 0.32 -15.08 11.10
CA GLN A 349 -0.05 -16.09 12.09
C GLN A 349 1.15 -17.00 12.43
N ALA A 350 1.17 -17.50 13.66
CA ALA A 350 2.16 -18.46 14.12
C ALA A 350 2.05 -19.78 13.36
N ASN A 351 3.19 -20.47 13.19
CA ASN A 351 3.23 -21.85 12.70
C ASN A 351 2.58 -22.04 11.32
N LEU A 352 2.61 -21.01 10.47
CA LEU A 352 2.24 -21.19 9.07
C LEU A 352 3.20 -22.17 8.42
N ASP A 353 2.66 -23.02 7.56
CA ASP A 353 3.46 -23.84 6.67
C ASP A 353 4.42 -22.94 5.87
N PRO A 354 5.70 -23.31 5.71
CA PRO A 354 6.67 -22.44 5.05
C PRO A 354 6.34 -22.04 3.63
N GLU A 355 5.68 -22.92 2.88
CA GLU A 355 5.22 -22.65 1.53
C GLU A 355 4.01 -21.73 1.54
N LEU A 356 3.05 -21.97 2.44
CA LEU A 356 1.92 -21.06 2.63
C LEU A 356 2.38 -19.64 3.02
N GLU A 357 3.35 -19.51 3.93
CA GLU A 357 3.96 -18.24 4.30
C GLU A 357 4.57 -17.54 3.06
N ALA A 358 5.29 -18.28 2.23
CA ALA A 358 5.88 -17.76 0.99
C ALA A 358 4.81 -17.34 -0.04
N ILE A 359 3.71 -18.08 -0.17
CA ILE A 359 2.55 -17.72 -1.02
C ILE A 359 1.91 -16.42 -0.51
N ILE A 360 1.76 -16.26 0.81
CA ILE A 360 1.23 -15.03 1.42
C ILE A 360 2.14 -13.84 1.10
N VAL A 361 3.45 -14.00 1.24
CA VAL A 361 4.44 -12.96 0.89
C VAL A 361 4.39 -12.63 -0.61
N ALA A 362 4.37 -13.64 -1.49
CA ALA A 362 4.29 -13.44 -2.94
C ALA A 362 2.98 -12.74 -3.35
N SER A 363 1.84 -13.14 -2.77
CA SER A 363 0.56 -12.51 -3.03
C SER A 363 0.53 -11.06 -2.56
N LEU A 364 1.07 -10.75 -1.39
CA LEU A 364 1.23 -9.37 -0.93
C LEU A 364 2.04 -8.53 -1.94
N LEU A 365 3.16 -9.04 -2.43
CA LEU A 365 4.00 -8.31 -3.39
C LEU A 365 3.28 -8.09 -4.72
N GLY A 366 2.53 -9.08 -5.21
CA GLY A 366 1.65 -8.93 -6.38
C GLY A 366 0.58 -7.86 -6.17
N LEU A 367 -0.07 -7.86 -5.01
CA LEU A 367 -1.05 -6.86 -4.60
C LEU A 367 -0.45 -5.45 -4.57
N LEU A 368 0.70 -5.28 -3.91
CA LEU A 368 1.37 -3.98 -3.81
C LEU A 368 1.76 -3.48 -5.19
N TRP A 369 2.27 -4.35 -6.06
CA TRP A 369 2.57 -3.97 -7.44
C TRP A 369 1.34 -3.47 -8.19
N ARG A 370 0.19 -4.14 -8.03
CA ARG A 370 -1.06 -3.75 -8.67
C ARG A 370 -1.61 -2.43 -8.13
N ALA A 371 -1.61 -2.25 -6.81
CA ALA A 371 -2.09 -1.03 -6.19
C ALA A 371 -1.35 0.23 -6.71
N ARG A 372 -0.04 0.14 -6.99
CA ARG A 372 0.76 1.24 -7.56
C ARG A 372 0.43 1.55 -9.03
N GLY A 373 0.06 0.53 -9.80
CA GLY A 373 -0.21 0.65 -11.23
C GLY A 373 -1.51 1.41 -11.56
N GLU A 374 -2.49 1.41 -10.65
CA GLU A 374 -3.83 1.95 -10.94
C GLU A 374 -3.86 3.49 -11.11
N GLU A 375 -3.05 4.24 -10.36
CA GLU A 375 -3.09 5.72 -10.38
C GLU A 375 -2.09 6.37 -11.33
N SER A 376 -1.19 5.59 -11.95
CA SER A 376 -0.11 6.09 -12.81
C SER A 376 -0.58 6.65 -14.16
N LYS A 377 -1.90 6.66 -14.42
CA LYS A 377 -2.43 7.46 -15.52
C LYS A 377 -2.31 8.92 -15.15
N GLY A 378 -1.18 9.51 -15.54
CA GLY A 378 -0.95 10.94 -15.47
C GLY A 378 -2.22 11.62 -15.94
N ARG A 379 -2.80 12.48 -15.08
CA ARG A 379 -3.89 13.36 -15.43
C ARG A 379 -3.43 14.07 -16.68
N LYS A 380 -3.79 13.54 -17.87
CA LYS A 380 -3.63 14.25 -19.13
C LYS A 380 -4.40 15.51 -18.84
N ASN A 381 -3.68 16.63 -18.73
CA ASN A 381 -4.25 17.93 -18.44
C ASN A 381 -5.53 17.99 -19.26
N TYR A 382 -6.68 17.88 -18.59
CA TYR A 382 -7.94 18.27 -19.19
C TYR A 382 -7.71 19.76 -19.39
N LYS A 383 -7.13 20.08 -20.54
CA LYS A 383 -7.08 21.39 -21.12
C LYS A 383 -8.55 21.71 -21.16
N SER A 384 -9.00 22.46 -20.15
CA SER A 384 -10.34 22.99 -20.10
C SER A 384 -10.58 23.51 -21.50
N ASP A 385 -11.51 22.87 -22.22
CA ASP A 385 -12.15 23.48 -23.37
C ASP A 385 -12.89 24.68 -22.79
N ALA A 386 -12.11 25.74 -22.56
CA ALA A 386 -12.59 27.09 -22.44
C ALA A 386 -13.15 27.39 -23.82
N THR A 387 -14.42 27.02 -23.98
CA THR A 387 -15.30 27.57 -25.00
C THR A 387 -14.98 29.06 -25.12
N PRO A 388 -14.56 29.57 -26.29
CA PRO A 388 -14.28 30.99 -26.43
C PRO A 388 -15.60 31.72 -26.21
N ARG A 389 -15.75 32.35 -25.03
CA ARG A 389 -16.86 33.27 -24.78
C ARG A 389 -16.79 34.35 -25.85
N ALA A 390 -17.78 34.33 -26.74
CA ALA A 390 -18.02 35.38 -27.71
C ALA A 390 -18.08 36.72 -26.95
N ARG A 391 -17.11 37.59 -27.26
CA ARG A 391 -17.03 38.95 -26.73
C ARG A 391 -18.12 39.77 -27.42
N SER A 392 -19.27 39.88 -26.77
CA SER A 392 -20.31 40.84 -27.15
C SER A 392 -19.74 42.25 -27.01
N LYS A 393 -19.64 42.91 -28.16
CA LYS A 393 -19.22 44.30 -28.35
C LYS A 393 -20.43 45.17 -28.04
N SER A 394 -20.44 45.88 -26.91
CA SER A 394 -21.40 46.95 -26.64
C SER A 394 -20.66 48.28 -26.66
N GLU A 395 -21.05 49.11 -27.63
CA GLU A 395 -20.61 50.47 -27.85
C GLU A 395 -21.15 51.45 -26.79
N ALA A 396 -20.45 52.58 -26.75
CA ALA A 396 -20.55 53.76 -25.91
C ALA A 396 -21.97 54.29 -25.61
N ASN A 397 -22.12 54.90 -24.42
CA ASN A 397 -22.40 56.34 -24.33
C ASN A 397 -22.15 56.89 -22.91
N ALA A 398 -21.28 57.90 -22.84
CA ALA A 398 -21.21 58.94 -21.80
C ALA A 398 -22.27 60.04 -22.15
N PRO A 399 -22.45 61.18 -21.43
CA PRO A 399 -21.62 61.77 -20.36
C PRO A 399 -22.40 62.54 -19.23
N VAL A 400 -21.60 63.21 -18.36
CA VAL A 400 -21.82 64.56 -17.75
C VAL A 400 -21.83 64.66 -16.20
N ARG A 401 -20.67 65.12 -15.70
CA ARG A 401 -20.33 66.13 -14.65
C ARG A 401 -21.35 66.57 -13.57
N LYS A 402 -20.85 66.62 -12.31
CA LYS A 402 -20.55 67.83 -11.48
C LYS A 402 -19.79 67.40 -10.20
N ASN A 403 -18.57 67.93 -9.95
CA ASN A 403 -18.16 68.92 -8.91
C ASN A 403 -18.47 68.49 -7.46
N SER A 404 -17.63 68.61 -6.42
CA SER A 404 -16.38 69.35 -6.14
C SER A 404 -15.93 69.06 -4.68
N VAL A 405 -14.72 69.52 -4.29
CA VAL A 405 -14.17 69.68 -2.90
C VAL A 405 -13.56 68.40 -2.31
N GLY A 406 -12.35 68.34 -1.74
CA GLY A 406 -11.28 69.29 -1.41
C GLY A 406 -10.25 68.60 -0.48
N THR A 407 -9.09 69.24 -0.26
CA THR A 407 -8.00 68.94 0.73
C THR A 407 -7.09 67.73 0.46
N VAL A 408 -5.82 67.93 0.04
CA VAL A 408 -4.60 68.33 0.80
C VAL A 408 -4.05 67.16 1.65
N ASN A 409 -2.93 66.58 1.21
CA ASN A 409 -1.72 66.38 2.02
C ASN A 409 -0.57 65.82 1.17
N ASP A 410 0.61 66.33 1.49
CA ASP A 410 1.90 66.19 0.84
C ASP A 410 2.63 64.88 1.16
N ASP A 411 3.71 64.68 0.40
CA ASP A 411 4.95 63.95 0.72
C ASP A 411 4.89 62.42 0.92
N GLU A 412 5.58 61.66 0.06
CA GLU A 412 7.02 61.41 0.23
C GLU A 412 7.52 60.42 -0.83
N ASN A 413 8.56 60.83 -1.56
CA ASN A 413 9.29 60.06 -2.55
C ASN A 413 10.20 59.03 -1.86
N ALA A 414 10.04 57.74 -2.14
CA ALA A 414 11.07 56.74 -1.86
C ALA A 414 11.29 55.83 -3.08
N ALA A 415 12.46 56.01 -3.68
CA ALA A 415 12.95 55.31 -4.86
C ALA A 415 13.26 53.83 -4.57
N LEU A 416 12.88 52.96 -5.49
CA LEU A 416 13.20 51.52 -5.51
C LEU A 416 14.65 51.29 -5.97
N PRO A 417 15.43 50.39 -5.32
CA PRO A 417 16.72 50.00 -5.85
C PRO A 417 16.62 48.89 -6.91
N VAL A 418 17.39 49.12 -7.97
CA VAL A 418 17.62 48.32 -9.16
C VAL A 418 18.23 46.94 -8.83
N ARG A 419 17.66 45.88 -9.41
CA ARG A 419 18.18 44.50 -9.36
C ARG A 419 19.44 44.36 -10.24
N PRO A 420 20.56 43.79 -9.74
CA PRO A 420 21.71 43.53 -10.60
C PRO A 420 21.61 42.19 -11.34
N ALA A 421 22.17 42.21 -12.54
CA ALA A 421 22.17 41.16 -13.54
C ALA A 421 22.95 39.89 -13.13
N ARG A 422 22.40 38.75 -13.56
CA ARG A 422 22.89 37.39 -13.34
C ARG A 422 24.15 37.13 -14.19
N ARG A 423 25.34 37.09 -13.55
CA ARG A 423 26.59 36.66 -14.19
C ARG A 423 26.57 35.14 -14.43
N LYS A 424 26.87 34.74 -15.66
CA LYS A 424 27.20 33.36 -16.06
C LYS A 424 28.66 33.11 -15.69
N SER A 425 28.95 32.16 -14.81
CA SER A 425 30.31 31.64 -14.60
C SER A 425 30.51 30.37 -15.43
N LEU A 426 31.47 30.45 -16.36
CA LEU A 426 32.21 29.30 -16.85
C LEU A 426 33.05 28.74 -15.69
N ILE A 427 32.96 27.43 -15.43
CA ILE A 427 33.98 26.70 -14.67
C ILE A 427 34.56 25.63 -15.59
N GLY A 428 35.88 25.72 -15.73
CA GLY A 428 36.70 24.98 -16.65
C GLY A 428 36.98 23.53 -16.25
N LYS A 429 37.36 22.78 -17.28
CA LYS A 429 38.01 21.47 -17.22
C LYS A 429 39.49 21.68 -16.91
N ILE A 430 40.03 21.02 -15.89
CA ILE A 430 41.48 20.77 -15.76
C ILE A 430 41.72 19.31 -15.36
N LEU A 431 42.72 18.74 -16.02
CA LEU A 431 43.30 17.40 -15.99
C LEU A 431 43.65 16.84 -14.60
N GLY A 432 43.74 15.51 -14.56
CA GLY A 432 44.62 14.79 -13.63
C GLY A 432 44.74 13.30 -13.98
N LYS A 433 45.64 12.96 -14.90
CA LYS A 433 46.17 11.59 -15.05
C LYS A 433 47.08 11.28 -13.86
N LYS A 434 46.93 10.10 -13.27
CA LYS A 434 48.04 9.27 -12.77
C LYS A 434 47.61 7.82 -12.85
#